data_AF-A0A523PHI9-F1
#
_entry.id   AF-A0A523PHI9-F1
#
_cell.length_a   1.000
_cell.length_b   1.000
_cell.length_c   1.000
_cell.angle_alpha   90.00
_cell.angle_beta   90.00
_cell.angle_gamma   90.00
#
_symmetry.space_group_name_H-M   'P 1'
#
loop_
_entity.id
_entity.type
_entity.pdbx_description
1 polymer ?
#
loop_
_entity_poly.entity_id
_entity_poly.type
_entity_poly.pdbx_seq_one_letter_code
_entity_poly.pdbx_strand_id
1 'polypeptide(L)'
;MSISRTQITANVRKALIRHWIDLECLKITPSRGVVRVSGELRTLRRDVRHEGLTSLLQILEDEIRRCHGVERVLFDLTNWQKDLKGDWVCTRGGAARAVSRSGSGDAPRE
;
A
#
# COMPACT_ATOMS: atom_id res chain seq x y z
N MET A 1 -22.62 -14.36 7.13
CA MET A 1 -21.55 -14.68 8.10
C MET A 1 -20.55 -13.54 8.10
N SER A 2 -20.26 -12.91 9.24
CA SER A 2 -19.22 -11.88 9.34
C SER A 2 -17.84 -12.55 9.33
N ILE A 3 -16.94 -12.11 8.44
CA ILE A 3 -15.57 -12.61 8.39
C ILE A 3 -14.76 -12.03 9.55
N SER A 4 -13.94 -12.86 10.20
CA SER A 4 -13.10 -12.40 11.32
C SER A 4 -11.89 -11.60 10.83
N ARG A 5 -11.35 -10.72 11.68
CA ARG A 5 -10.10 -9.98 11.41
C ARG A 5 -8.94 -10.91 11.04
N THR A 6 -8.81 -12.04 11.74
CA THR A 6 -7.77 -13.03 11.49
C THR A 6 -7.90 -13.64 10.09
N GLN A 7 -9.12 -13.96 9.65
CA GLN A 7 -9.37 -14.47 8.30
C GLN A 7 -9.07 -13.41 7.23
N ILE A 8 -9.43 -12.15 7.45
CA ILE A 8 -9.05 -11.06 6.53
C ILE A 8 -7.52 -11.00 6.43
N THR A 9 -6.80 -10.92 7.56
CA THR A 9 -5.33 -10.88 7.55
C THR A 9 -4.72 -12.09 6.82
N ALA A 10 -5.26 -13.30 7.04
CA ALA A 10 -4.78 -14.51 6.37
C ALA A 10 -4.99 -14.44 4.84
N ASN A 11 -6.15 -13.98 4.39
CA ASN A 11 -6.46 -13.81 2.96
C ASN A 11 -5.55 -12.77 2.31
N VAL A 12 -5.31 -11.64 2.98
CA VAL A 12 -4.42 -10.58 2.50
C VAL A 12 -2.98 -11.08 2.42
N ARG A 13 -2.49 -11.79 3.45
CA ARG A 13 -1.16 -12.42 3.41
C ARG A 13 -1.04 -13.41 2.26
N LYS A 14 -2.07 -14.23 2.03
CA LYS A 14 -2.11 -15.18 0.91
C LYS A 14 -1.99 -14.47 -0.44
N ALA A 15 -2.69 -13.34 -0.63
CA ALA A 15 -2.56 -12.53 -1.84
C ALA A 15 -1.13 -12.00 -2.02
N LEU A 16 -0.54 -11.40 -0.97
CA LEU A 16 0.82 -10.86 -1.02
C LEU A 16 1.88 -11.95 -1.32
N ILE A 17 1.76 -13.14 -0.73
CA ILE A 17 2.68 -14.25 -0.96
C ILE A 17 2.63 -14.74 -2.42
N ARG A 18 1.45 -14.78 -3.06
CA ARG A 18 1.32 -15.15 -4.49
C ARG A 18 2.13 -14.24 -5.40
N HIS A 19 2.32 -13.01 -4.99
CA HIS A 19 3.08 -11.97 -5.68
C HIS A 19 4.53 -11.87 -5.20
N TRP A 20 5.02 -12.85 -4.43
CA TRP A 20 6.39 -12.91 -3.94
C TRP A 20 6.78 -11.67 -3.15
N ILE A 21 5.84 -11.13 -2.37
CA ILE A 21 6.09 -10.00 -1.48
C ILE A 21 6.64 -10.50 -0.16
N ASP A 22 7.73 -9.88 0.29
CA ASP A 22 8.30 -10.10 1.61
C ASP A 22 7.35 -9.52 2.68
N LEU A 23 6.87 -10.40 3.56
CA LEU A 23 5.95 -10.02 4.63
C LEU A 23 6.66 -9.55 5.89
N GLU A 24 7.97 -9.80 6.05
CA GLU A 24 8.71 -9.45 7.26
C GLU A 24 8.74 -7.94 7.48
N CYS A 25 8.79 -7.19 6.38
CA CYS A 25 8.82 -5.73 6.38
C CYS A 25 7.43 -5.08 6.32
N LEU A 26 6.34 -5.86 6.35
CA LEU A 26 4.98 -5.37 6.21
C LEU A 26 4.12 -5.67 7.43
N LYS A 27 3.36 -4.67 7.87
CA LYS A 27 2.31 -4.80 8.87
C LYS A 27 0.94 -4.69 8.22
N ILE A 28 0.09 -5.67 8.48
CA ILE A 28 -1.28 -5.75 7.95
C ILE A 28 -2.25 -5.54 9.10
N THR A 29 -3.08 -4.49 9.02
CA THR A 29 -4.02 -4.11 10.06
C THR A 29 -5.43 -3.98 9.47
N PRO A 30 -6.30 -4.99 9.63
CA PRO A 30 -7.70 -4.91 9.22
C PRO A 30 -8.53 -4.12 10.24
N SER A 31 -9.40 -3.24 9.77
CA SER A 31 -10.33 -2.46 10.59
C SER A 31 -11.56 -2.03 9.80
N ARG A 32 -12.76 -2.50 10.21
CA ARG A 32 -14.07 -2.09 9.65
C ARG A 32 -14.09 -2.01 8.12
N GLY A 33 -13.83 -3.12 7.44
CA GLY A 33 -13.79 -3.17 5.96
C GLY A 33 -12.53 -2.57 5.33
N VAL A 34 -11.70 -1.85 6.08
CA VAL A 34 -10.45 -1.26 5.59
C VAL A 34 -9.26 -2.13 5.98
N VAL A 35 -8.40 -2.44 5.02
CA VAL A 35 -7.11 -3.09 5.28
C VAL A 35 -5.99 -2.09 5.11
N ARG A 36 -5.27 -1.79 6.19
CA ARG A 36 -4.04 -1.01 6.13
C ARG A 36 -2.83 -1.94 5.96
N VAL A 37 -2.04 -1.70 4.92
CA VAL A 37 -0.75 -2.36 4.67
C VAL A 37 0.33 -1.30 4.80
N SER A 38 1.16 -1.41 5.83
CA SER A 38 2.18 -0.39 6.15
C SER A 38 3.58 -1.01 6.26
N GLY A 39 4.62 -0.26 5.91
CA GLY A 39 6.01 -0.70 6.08
C GLY A 39 6.83 -0.53 4.80
N GLU A 40 7.72 -1.47 4.51
CA GLU A 40 8.52 -1.45 3.29
C GLU A 40 8.09 -2.59 2.37
N LEU A 41 7.69 -2.24 1.14
CA LEU A 41 7.36 -3.25 0.12
C LEU A 41 8.64 -3.78 -0.52
N ARG A 42 8.98 -5.03 -0.24
CA ARG A 42 10.08 -5.73 -0.91
C ARG A 42 9.53 -6.92 -1.69
N THR A 43 10.10 -7.18 -2.86
CA THR A 43 9.84 -8.42 -3.58
C THR A 43 10.99 -9.39 -3.34
N LEU A 44 10.65 -10.68 -3.20
CA LEU A 44 11.61 -11.77 -3.12
C LEU A 44 12.13 -12.18 -4.52
N ARG A 45 11.54 -11.64 -5.60
CA ARG A 45 12.01 -11.86 -6.96
C ARG A 45 13.23 -10.99 -7.26
N ARG A 46 14.30 -11.61 -7.76
CA ARG A 46 15.55 -10.90 -8.12
C ARG A 46 15.42 -10.07 -9.41
N ASP A 47 14.46 -10.40 -10.27
CA ASP A 47 14.44 -9.91 -11.66
C ASP A 47 13.36 -8.85 -11.95
N VAL A 48 12.65 -8.37 -10.93
CA VAL A 48 11.55 -7.42 -11.13
C VAL A 48 12.10 -6.00 -11.18
N ARG A 49 12.01 -5.37 -12.36
CA ARG A 49 12.34 -3.96 -12.56
C ARG A 49 11.30 -3.04 -11.92
N HIS A 50 11.69 -1.79 -11.64
CA HIS A 50 10.81 -0.78 -11.03
C HIS A 50 9.47 -0.58 -11.75
N GLU A 51 9.46 -0.53 -13.09
CA GLU A 51 8.23 -0.41 -13.88
C GLU A 51 7.26 -1.58 -13.63
N GLY A 52 7.79 -2.79 -13.46
CA GLY A 52 7.00 -3.97 -13.10
C GLY A 52 6.43 -3.89 -11.68
N LEU A 53 7.09 -3.18 -10.75
CA LEU A 53 6.61 -3.00 -9.38
C LEU A 53 5.44 -2.01 -9.29
N THR A 54 5.41 -0.97 -10.14
CA THR A 54 4.25 -0.06 -10.23
C THR A 54 2.99 -0.84 -10.65
N SER A 55 3.07 -1.66 -11.70
CA SER A 55 1.96 -2.51 -12.12
C SER A 55 1.60 -3.55 -11.05
N LEU A 56 2.61 -4.11 -10.37
CA LEU A 56 2.39 -5.06 -9.28
C LEU A 56 1.59 -4.46 -8.12
N LEU A 57 1.88 -3.21 -7.73
CA LEU A 57 1.14 -2.53 -6.68
C LEU A 57 -0.34 -2.34 -7.00
N GLN A 58 -0.66 -2.00 -8.26
CA GLN A 58 -2.05 -1.92 -8.72
C GLN A 58 -2.74 -3.30 -8.65
N ILE A 59 -2.06 -4.35 -9.14
CA ILE A 59 -2.57 -5.73 -9.08
C ILE A 59 -2.81 -6.17 -7.62
N LEU A 60 -1.90 -5.83 -6.71
CA LEU A 60 -2.02 -6.11 -5.29
C LEU A 60 -3.22 -5.37 -4.67
N GLU A 61 -3.42 -4.10 -5.00
CA GLU A 61 -4.57 -3.33 -4.54
C GLU A 61 -5.89 -4.00 -4.95
N ASP A 62 -6.01 -4.37 -6.22
CA ASP A 62 -7.20 -5.02 -6.78
C ASP A 62 -7.43 -6.43 -6.23
N GLU A 63 -6.36 -7.19 -5.98
CA GLU A 63 -6.46 -8.53 -5.40
C GLU A 63 -6.84 -8.51 -3.92
N ILE A 64 -6.27 -7.58 -3.15
CA ILE A 64 -6.62 -7.39 -1.74
C ILE A 64 -8.07 -6.90 -1.63
N ARG A 65 -8.51 -5.99 -2.49
CA ARG A 65 -9.90 -5.49 -2.51
C ARG A 65 -10.92 -6.60 -2.85
N ARG A 66 -10.52 -7.61 -3.63
CA ARG A 66 -11.37 -8.79 -3.92
C ARG A 66 -11.47 -9.77 -2.74
N CYS A 67 -10.71 -9.59 -1.67
CA CYS A 67 -10.86 -10.42 -0.48
C CYS A 67 -12.20 -10.12 0.21
N HIS A 68 -12.95 -11.16 0.55
CA HIS A 68 -14.23 -11.02 1.23
C HIS A 68 -14.09 -10.22 2.54
N GLY A 69 -14.93 -9.20 2.71
CA GLY A 69 -14.90 -8.28 3.86
C GLY A 69 -13.86 -7.16 3.76
N VAL A 70 -13.23 -6.97 2.60
CA VAL A 70 -12.40 -5.80 2.30
C VAL A 70 -13.18 -4.85 1.38
N GLU A 71 -13.49 -3.66 1.88
CA GLU A 71 -14.13 -2.57 1.15
C GLU A 71 -13.08 -1.61 0.57
N ARG A 72 -11.98 -1.41 1.31
CA ARG A 72 -10.91 -0.46 0.95
C ARG A 72 -9.54 -0.96 1.39
N VAL A 73 -8.52 -0.63 0.61
CA VAL A 73 -7.12 -0.88 0.94
C VAL A 73 -6.41 0.46 1.12
N LEU A 74 -5.59 0.55 2.16
CA LEU A 74 -4.73 1.71 2.42
C LEU A 74 -3.28 1.23 2.48
N PHE A 75 -2.50 1.63 1.50
CA PHE A 75 -1.07 1.40 1.47
C PHE A 75 -0.35 2.60 2.10
N ASP A 76 0.42 2.33 3.14
CA ASP A 76 1.23 3.29 3.89
C ASP A 76 2.69 2.82 3.84
N LEU A 77 3.25 2.89 2.63
CA LEU A 77 4.56 2.32 2.31
C LEU A 77 5.64 3.40 2.43
N THR A 78 6.78 3.02 2.98
CA THR A 78 7.94 3.90 3.16
C THR A 78 8.72 4.12 1.86
N ASN A 79 8.62 3.17 0.93
CA ASN A 79 9.35 3.16 -0.33
C ASN A 79 8.46 3.37 -1.57
N TRP A 80 7.15 3.57 -1.39
CA TRP A 80 6.18 3.77 -2.48
C TRP A 80 5.09 4.74 -2.06
N GLN A 81 4.68 5.62 -2.97
CA GLN A 81 3.57 6.54 -2.75
C GLN A 81 2.76 6.70 -4.03
N LYS A 82 1.46 7.01 -3.91
CA LYS A 82 0.70 7.52 -5.06
C LYS A 82 1.03 8.99 -5.30
N ASP A 83 1.28 9.34 -6.54
CA ASP A 83 1.41 10.73 -6.97
C ASP A 83 0.04 11.44 -7.05
N LEU A 84 0.02 12.69 -7.53
CA LEU A 84 -1.21 13.48 -7.69
C LEU A 84 -2.16 12.91 -8.75
N LYS A 85 -1.67 12.07 -9.66
CA LYS A 85 -2.46 11.38 -10.70
C LYS A 85 -3.00 10.03 -10.21
N GLY A 86 -2.51 9.55 -9.08
CA GLY A 86 -2.86 8.25 -8.51
C GLY A 86 -1.90 7.13 -8.88
N ASP A 87 -0.80 7.43 -9.57
CA ASP A 87 0.20 6.47 -10.03
C ASP A 87 1.22 6.15 -8.93
N TRP A 88 1.63 4.88 -8.86
CA TRP A 88 2.62 4.43 -7.87
C TRP A 88 4.04 4.85 -8.26
N VAL A 89 4.65 5.69 -7.43
CA VAL A 89 6.04 6.17 -7.57
C VAL A 89 6.91 5.64 -6.43
N CYS A 90 8.10 5.12 -6.79
CA CYS A 90 9.10 4.65 -5.84
C CYS A 90 9.82 5.84 -5.18
N THR A 91 9.82 5.91 -3.85
CA THR A 91 10.41 7.03 -3.11
C THR A 91 11.90 6.85 -2.82
N ARG A 92 12.46 5.64 -3.01
CA ARG A 92 13.88 5.32 -2.72
C ARG A 92 14.87 5.64 -3.84
N GLY A 93 14.40 6.07 -5.01
CA GLY A 93 15.25 6.38 -6.17
C GLY A 93 14.90 7.71 -6.81
N GLY A 94 15.45 8.80 -6.27
CA GLY A 94 15.82 9.99 -7.05
C GLY A 94 14.76 10.74 -7.89
N ALA A 95 13.45 10.51 -7.72
CA ALA A 95 12.43 11.25 -8.47
C ALA A 95 11.10 11.46 -7.72
N ALA A 96 11.14 11.62 -6.39
CA ALA A 96 9.99 12.09 -5.62
C ALA A 96 10.39 13.32 -4.80
N ARG A 97 10.66 14.41 -5.50
CA ARG A 97 10.86 15.72 -4.87
C ARG A 97 9.47 16.34 -4.63
N ALA A 98 9.15 16.49 -3.36
CA ALA A 98 8.19 17.42 -2.76
C ALA A 98 6.71 17.29 -3.15
N VAL A 99 5.92 16.71 -2.24
CA VAL A 99 4.68 17.38 -1.80
C VAL A 99 4.86 17.73 -0.33
N SER A 100 5.15 19.01 -0.12
CA SER A 100 5.18 19.66 1.18
C SER A 100 3.85 19.44 1.88
N ARG A 101 3.90 19.01 3.15
CA ARG A 101 2.82 19.27 4.09
C ARG A 101 2.73 20.78 4.29
N SER A 102 1.88 21.47 3.52
CA SER A 102 1.45 22.83 3.86
C SER A 102 0.24 22.71 4.78
N GLY A 103 0.52 22.56 6.06
CA GLY A 103 -0.46 22.61 7.14
C GLY A 103 -0.04 23.67 8.15
N SER A 104 -0.32 24.93 7.85
CA SER A 104 -0.31 26.03 8.80
C SER A 104 -1.14 27.15 8.20
N GLY A 105 -2.44 27.10 8.47
CA GLY A 105 -3.32 28.24 8.27
C GLY A 105 -2.96 29.28 9.31
N ASP A 106 -2.45 30.41 8.84
CA ASP A 106 -2.41 31.64 9.62
C ASP A 106 -3.20 32.67 8.81
N ALA A 107 -4.33 33.09 9.36
CA ALA A 107 -5.19 34.10 8.76
C ALA A 107 -4.91 35.42 9.47
N PRO A 108 -4.51 36.49 8.75
CA PRO A 108 -4.44 37.80 9.37
C PRO A 108 -5.86 38.34 9.51
N ARG A 109 -6.20 38.75 10.73
CA ARG A 109 -7.32 39.64 11.01
C ARG A 109 -6.89 41.07 10.68
N GLU A 110 -7.63 41.73 9.81
CA GLU A 110 -7.98 43.15 9.92
C GLU A 110 -9.44 43.33 9.48
#